data_AF-A0A444B7X3-F1
#
_entry.id   AF-A0A444B7X3-F1
#
_cell.length_a   1.000
_cell.length_b   1.000
_cell.length_c   1.000
_cell.angle_alpha   90.00
_cell.angle_beta   90.00
_cell.angle_gamma   90.00
#
_symmetry.space_group_name_H-M   'P 1'
#
loop_
_entity.id
_entity.type
_entity.pdbx_description
1 polymer ?
#
loop_
_entity_poly.entity_id
_entity_poly.type
_entity_poly.pdbx_seq_one_letter_code
_entity_poly.pdbx_strand_id
1 'polypeptide(L)'
;MLHELPPGHEDIAKVKRAAGTMYNRVKKARRREARQAERGPKMAHDQAVLDKTATGSPLRIDDETKGIPLAATSESRFVGELQIPRGCYICHADYTLVDAFYHWLCPDCAAMSHTRRDQGTDLRGRRALLTGGRAKIGMYIALRLLRDGADLTITTRFPRDAARRFAELADSPEWIDRLTIVGIDLRDPTQVVALTDEIAARGPLDILINNACQTVRRSPGAYSQLVDGESQPLEIAGPTSATISFDRVSDAHPAALVGTLGEHPVPHEELTGRSAADLTRLALSAGNASLEAHLAGTAVDAGGLLPDVVTTNSWKQTVDEVHPLELLEVQMCNSVAPFLLVSRLRPAMRAAVERRRQVVGDAARAYVVNVSAMEGQFSRRYKGAGHPHTNMAKAALNMLTRTSAGEMYDTDKILMTAVDTGWITDERPHHEKLEIAAQGWHAPLDLVDGAARVYDPIVRGERGEDLYGVFLKNFEPYAW
;
A
#
# COMPACT_ATOMS: atom_id res chain seq x y z
N MET A 1 -36.16 27.07 -52.14
CA MET A 1 -35.44 25.82 -51.84
C MET A 1 -33.95 26.10 -51.59
N LEU A 2 -33.25 25.28 -50.81
CA LEU A 2 -31.82 25.49 -50.48
C LEU A 2 -30.90 25.61 -51.72
N HIS A 3 -31.29 25.02 -52.85
CA HIS A 3 -30.56 25.08 -54.12
C HIS A 3 -30.82 26.36 -54.94
N GLU A 4 -31.73 27.22 -54.50
CA GLU A 4 -32.09 28.50 -55.16
C GLU A 4 -31.43 29.70 -54.44
N LEU A 5 -30.75 29.46 -53.31
CA LEU A 5 -30.09 30.50 -52.54
C LEU A 5 -28.76 30.94 -53.19
N PRO A 6 -28.39 32.23 -53.09
CA PRO A 6 -27.18 32.74 -53.72
C PRO A 6 -25.90 32.12 -53.12
N PRO A 7 -24.81 32.01 -53.90
CA PRO A 7 -23.52 31.56 -53.40
C PRO A 7 -23.07 32.37 -52.17
N GLY A 8 -22.64 31.67 -51.12
CA GLY A 8 -22.20 32.30 -49.85
C GLY A 8 -23.31 32.53 -48.82
N HIS A 9 -24.57 32.19 -49.11
CA HIS A 9 -25.68 32.32 -48.16
C HIS A 9 -25.43 31.51 -46.87
N GLU A 10 -25.79 32.09 -45.71
CA GLU A 10 -25.50 31.52 -44.39
C GLU A 10 -26.10 30.13 -44.21
N ASP A 11 -27.32 29.90 -44.71
CA ASP A 11 -28.00 28.60 -44.64
C ASP A 11 -27.30 27.51 -45.47
N ILE A 12 -26.69 27.86 -46.61
CA ILE A 12 -25.85 26.92 -47.37
C ILE A 12 -24.64 26.52 -46.53
N ALA A 13 -24.01 27.49 -45.84
CA ALA A 13 -22.87 27.23 -44.97
C ALA A 13 -23.25 26.41 -43.72
N LYS A 14 -24.43 26.64 -43.15
CA LYS A 14 -24.98 25.85 -42.02
C LYS A 14 -25.22 24.40 -42.42
N VAL A 15 -25.90 24.16 -43.55
CA VAL A 15 -26.18 22.80 -44.04
C VAL A 15 -24.89 22.06 -44.42
N LYS A 16 -23.94 22.70 -45.10
CA LYS A 16 -22.62 22.10 -45.40
C LYS A 16 -21.88 21.67 -44.13
N ARG A 17 -21.86 22.52 -43.09
CA ARG A 17 -21.23 22.19 -41.80
C ARG A 17 -21.96 21.05 -41.09
N ALA A 18 -23.29 21.07 -41.06
CA ALA A 18 -24.09 20.01 -40.45
C ALA A 18 -23.88 18.66 -41.15
N ALA A 19 -23.93 18.63 -42.49
CA ALA A 19 -23.70 17.44 -43.29
C ALA A 19 -22.26 16.90 -43.13
N GLY A 20 -21.25 17.78 -43.11
CA GLY A 20 -19.86 17.40 -42.86
C GLY A 20 -19.64 16.81 -41.47
N THR A 21 -20.23 17.41 -40.43
CA THR A 21 -20.20 16.89 -39.05
C THR A 21 -20.88 15.52 -38.96
N MET A 22 -22.06 15.37 -39.58
CA MET A 22 -22.80 14.12 -39.62
C MET A 22 -22.00 13.02 -40.33
N TYR A 23 -21.47 13.30 -41.52
CA TYR A 23 -20.63 12.35 -42.27
C TYR A 23 -19.42 11.90 -41.45
N ASN A 24 -18.73 12.84 -40.79
CA ASN A 24 -17.59 12.51 -39.93
C ASN A 24 -17.99 11.66 -38.71
N ARG A 25 -19.14 11.94 -38.08
CA ARG A 25 -19.66 11.12 -36.97
C ARG A 25 -20.01 9.71 -37.43
N VAL A 26 -20.71 9.56 -38.56
CA VAL A 26 -21.06 8.24 -39.13
C VAL A 26 -19.80 7.46 -39.54
N LYS A 27 -18.83 8.10 -40.20
CA LYS A 27 -17.55 7.49 -40.56
C LYS A 27 -16.77 7.02 -39.33
N LYS A 28 -16.75 7.81 -38.25
CA LYS A 28 -16.13 7.44 -36.97
C LYS A 28 -16.87 6.28 -36.30
N ALA A 29 -18.20 6.28 -36.31
CA ALA A 29 -19.02 5.19 -35.75
C ALA A 29 -18.75 3.86 -36.48
N ARG A 30 -18.80 3.85 -37.82
CA ARG A 30 -18.48 2.66 -38.62
C ARG A 30 -17.07 2.13 -38.36
N ARG A 31 -16.08 3.02 -38.26
CA ARG A 31 -14.70 2.62 -37.91
C ARG A 31 -14.60 2.03 -36.51
N ARG A 32 -15.36 2.55 -35.54
CA ARG A 32 -15.42 2.01 -34.18
C ARG A 32 -16.07 0.64 -34.16
N GLU A 33 -17.19 0.47 -34.85
CA GLU A 33 -17.90 -0.81 -34.99
C GLU A 33 -17.03 -1.87 -35.64
N ALA A 34 -16.36 -1.54 -36.76
CA ALA A 34 -15.44 -2.47 -37.43
C ALA A 34 -14.28 -2.88 -36.50
N ARG A 35 -13.68 -1.92 -35.78
CA ARG A 35 -12.62 -2.20 -34.79
C ARG A 35 -13.13 -3.05 -33.63
N GLN A 36 -14.36 -2.83 -33.17
CA GLN A 36 -14.97 -3.61 -32.09
C GLN A 36 -15.29 -5.03 -32.55
N ALA A 37 -15.78 -5.21 -33.78
CA ALA A 37 -16.02 -6.54 -34.36
C ALA A 37 -14.71 -7.33 -34.53
N GLU A 38 -13.62 -6.66 -34.92
CA GLU A 38 -12.31 -7.29 -35.08
C GLU A 38 -11.61 -7.59 -33.74
N ARG A 39 -11.61 -6.64 -32.81
CA ARG A 39 -10.88 -6.75 -31.53
C ARG A 39 -11.69 -7.38 -30.41
N GLY A 40 -13.01 -7.31 -30.46
CA GLY A 40 -13.90 -7.82 -29.41
C GLY A 40 -13.62 -9.29 -29.06
N PRO A 41 -13.58 -10.21 -30.04
CA PRO A 41 -13.27 -11.62 -29.78
C PRO A 41 -11.87 -11.81 -29.16
N LYS A 42 -10.87 -11.05 -29.64
CA LYS A 42 -9.50 -11.12 -29.12
C LYS A 42 -9.42 -10.63 -27.67
N MET A 43 -10.09 -9.53 -27.36
CA MET A 43 -10.17 -8.99 -26.00
C MET A 43 -10.90 -9.94 -25.05
N ALA A 44 -11.95 -10.61 -25.50
CA ALA A 44 -12.66 -11.61 -24.69
C ALA A 44 -11.79 -12.84 -24.41
N HIS A 45 -11.04 -13.33 -25.40
CA HIS A 45 -10.05 -14.40 -25.21
C HIS A 45 -8.97 -13.97 -24.21
N ASP A 46 -8.39 -12.79 -24.42
CA ASP A 46 -7.33 -12.25 -23.56
C ASP A 46 -7.81 -12.12 -22.11
N GLN A 47 -9.01 -11.56 -21.90
CA GLN A 47 -9.59 -11.46 -20.55
C GLN A 47 -9.77 -12.84 -19.91
N ALA A 48 -10.29 -13.83 -20.64
CA ALA A 48 -10.44 -15.19 -20.13
C ALA A 48 -9.10 -15.88 -19.78
N VAL A 49 -7.97 -15.48 -20.39
CA VAL A 49 -6.63 -15.93 -20.00
C VAL A 49 -6.18 -15.22 -18.72
N LEU A 50 -6.38 -13.91 -18.63
CA LEU A 50 -5.98 -13.11 -17.47
C LEU A 50 -6.75 -13.49 -16.21
N ASP A 51 -8.06 -13.74 -16.31
CA ASP A 51 -8.95 -14.14 -15.21
C ASP A 51 -8.52 -15.46 -14.54
N LYS A 52 -7.72 -16.29 -15.22
CA LYS A 52 -7.18 -17.55 -14.67
C LYS A 52 -5.97 -17.35 -13.77
N THR A 53 -5.30 -16.20 -13.88
CA THR A 53 -4.14 -15.89 -13.05
C THR A 53 -4.55 -15.57 -11.62
N ALA A 54 -3.64 -15.75 -10.67
CA ALA A 54 -3.89 -15.39 -9.27
C ALA A 54 -4.19 -13.88 -9.11
N THR A 55 -3.40 -13.03 -9.76
CA THR A 55 -3.53 -11.56 -9.67
C THR A 55 -4.59 -10.97 -10.59
N GLY A 56 -5.01 -11.66 -11.64
CA GLY A 56 -6.08 -11.22 -12.54
C GLY A 56 -7.45 -11.80 -12.23
N SER A 57 -7.56 -12.62 -11.17
CA SER A 57 -8.82 -13.27 -10.80
C SER A 57 -9.95 -12.25 -10.53
N PRO A 58 -11.16 -12.45 -11.09
CA PRO A 58 -12.31 -11.58 -10.84
C PRO A 58 -12.74 -11.53 -9.36
N LEU A 59 -12.35 -12.52 -8.56
CA LEU A 59 -12.62 -12.56 -7.12
C LEU A 59 -11.68 -11.65 -6.32
N ARG A 60 -10.65 -11.08 -6.94
CA ARG A 60 -9.63 -10.24 -6.31
C ARG A 60 -9.98 -8.76 -6.45
N ILE A 61 -10.43 -8.11 -5.38
CA ILE A 61 -10.63 -6.64 -5.37
C ILE A 61 -9.79 -5.96 -4.28
N ASP A 62 -9.49 -6.69 -3.23
CA ASP A 62 -8.54 -6.33 -2.18
C ASP A 62 -7.75 -7.58 -1.80
N ASP A 63 -6.48 -7.40 -1.45
CA ASP A 63 -5.46 -8.46 -1.45
C ASP A 63 -5.30 -9.20 -0.12
N GLU A 64 -6.11 -8.87 0.89
CA GLU A 64 -6.00 -9.56 2.18
C GLU A 64 -6.69 -10.93 2.18
N THR A 65 -5.83 -11.93 2.27
CA THR A 65 -6.10 -13.35 2.20
C THR A 65 -5.42 -13.97 3.41
N LYS A 66 -6.12 -14.20 4.53
CA LYS A 66 -5.79 -14.99 5.77
C LYS A 66 -4.31 -15.28 6.12
N GLY A 67 -3.35 -14.43 5.77
CA GLY A 67 -1.97 -14.89 5.56
C GLY A 67 -1.82 -16.07 4.57
N ILE A 68 -2.88 -16.47 3.84
CA ILE A 68 -2.88 -17.50 2.79
C ILE A 68 -2.45 -16.82 1.50
N PRO A 69 -1.26 -17.13 0.96
CA PRO A 69 -0.80 -16.52 -0.28
C PRO A 69 -1.85 -16.70 -1.37
N LEU A 70 -2.04 -15.67 -2.20
CA LEU A 70 -2.61 -15.88 -3.52
C LEU A 70 -1.87 -17.07 -4.15
N ALA A 71 -2.61 -18.00 -4.73
CA ALA A 71 -2.04 -19.20 -5.33
C ALA A 71 -2.49 -19.27 -6.78
N ALA A 72 -1.58 -19.70 -7.65
CA ALA A 72 -1.97 -20.07 -9.01
C ALA A 72 -2.97 -21.23 -8.93
N THR A 73 -4.05 -21.15 -9.69
CA THR A 73 -5.04 -22.22 -9.80
C THR A 73 -4.56 -23.38 -10.70
N SER A 74 -3.41 -23.19 -11.34
CA SER A 74 -2.79 -24.10 -12.30
C SER A 74 -1.46 -24.61 -11.76
N GLU A 75 -1.18 -25.89 -11.93
CA GLU A 75 0.14 -26.50 -11.66
C GLU A 75 1.19 -26.10 -12.72
N SER A 76 0.74 -25.57 -13.86
CA SER A 76 1.59 -25.02 -14.91
C SER A 76 2.04 -23.59 -14.56
N ARG A 77 3.30 -23.25 -14.89
CA ARG A 77 3.85 -21.89 -14.77
C ARG A 77 3.10 -20.85 -15.62
N PHE A 78 2.46 -21.26 -16.71
CA PHE A 78 1.74 -20.35 -17.62
C PHE A 78 0.27 -20.76 -17.77
N VAL A 79 -0.64 -19.80 -17.95
CA VAL A 79 -2.09 -20.05 -18.08
C VAL A 79 -2.62 -19.88 -19.50
N GLY A 80 -1.81 -19.31 -20.40
CA GLY A 80 -2.16 -19.15 -21.81
C GLY A 80 -1.38 -18.06 -22.52
N GLU A 81 -1.75 -17.82 -23.78
CA GLU A 81 -1.21 -16.75 -24.61
C GLU A 81 -2.30 -15.75 -25.01
N LEU A 82 -1.96 -14.47 -24.95
CA LEU A 82 -2.77 -13.36 -25.42
C LEU A 82 -2.69 -13.25 -26.96
N GLN A 83 -3.81 -12.90 -27.58
CA GLN A 83 -3.91 -12.55 -29.00
C GLN A 83 -3.52 -11.10 -29.27
N ILE A 84 -3.58 -10.24 -28.25
CA ILE A 84 -3.10 -8.86 -28.31
C ILE A 84 -1.91 -8.71 -27.36
N PRO A 85 -0.70 -8.36 -27.87
CA PRO A 85 0.44 -8.07 -27.00
C PRO A 85 0.12 -6.97 -26.00
N ARG A 86 0.59 -7.14 -24.76
CA ARG A 86 0.45 -6.17 -23.67
C ARG A 86 1.82 -5.80 -23.12
N GLY A 87 1.98 -4.55 -22.69
CA GLY A 87 3.20 -4.10 -22.03
C GLY A 87 3.32 -4.60 -20.59
N CYS A 88 4.50 -5.10 -20.23
CA CYS A 88 4.84 -5.50 -18.86
C CYS A 88 4.81 -4.29 -17.90
N TYR A 89 4.27 -4.48 -16.69
CA TYR A 89 4.23 -3.43 -15.66
C TYR A 89 5.64 -2.98 -15.21
N ILE A 90 6.61 -3.90 -15.18
CA ILE A 90 7.98 -3.61 -14.69
C ILE A 90 8.88 -3.04 -15.79
N CYS A 91 9.08 -3.80 -16.88
CA CYS A 91 10.04 -3.46 -17.93
C CYS A 91 9.43 -2.77 -19.15
N HIS A 92 8.09 -2.70 -19.24
CA HIS A 92 7.34 -2.13 -20.36
C HIS A 92 7.52 -2.83 -21.72
N ALA A 93 8.23 -3.96 -21.78
CA ALA A 93 8.30 -4.80 -22.97
C ALA A 93 6.94 -5.47 -23.25
N ASP A 94 6.60 -5.61 -24.52
CA ASP A 94 5.40 -6.34 -24.94
C ASP A 94 5.57 -7.85 -24.73
N TYR A 95 4.51 -8.51 -24.27
CA TYR A 95 4.45 -9.96 -24.11
C TYR A 95 3.05 -10.50 -24.43
N THR A 96 2.99 -11.80 -24.74
CA THR A 96 1.75 -12.55 -24.96
C THR A 96 1.63 -13.77 -24.05
N LEU A 97 2.74 -14.39 -23.65
CA LEU A 97 2.72 -15.54 -22.75
C LEU A 97 2.49 -15.11 -21.29
N VAL A 98 1.42 -15.62 -20.67
CA VAL A 98 0.94 -15.16 -19.36
C VAL A 98 1.34 -16.13 -18.25
N ASP A 99 2.02 -15.61 -17.23
CA ASP A 99 2.37 -16.33 -15.99
C ASP A 99 1.11 -16.70 -15.20
N ALA A 100 1.12 -17.87 -14.54
CA ALA A 100 -0.03 -18.37 -13.82
C ALA A 100 -0.38 -17.56 -12.57
N PHE A 101 0.57 -16.79 -12.04
CA PHE A 101 0.33 -15.88 -10.94
C PHE A 101 0.11 -14.45 -11.43
N TYR A 102 0.97 -13.94 -12.32
CA TYR A 102 1.00 -12.53 -12.72
C TYR A 102 0.30 -12.24 -14.06
N HIS A 103 -0.82 -11.52 -14.03
CA HIS A 103 -1.53 -11.06 -15.23
C HIS A 103 -0.89 -9.85 -15.95
N TRP A 104 0.05 -9.14 -15.33
CA TRP A 104 0.64 -7.89 -15.85
C TRP A 104 2.17 -7.91 -15.96
N LEU A 105 2.81 -9.06 -15.78
CA LEU A 105 4.27 -9.21 -15.90
C LEU A 105 4.63 -10.13 -17.07
N CYS A 106 5.65 -9.76 -17.84
CA CYS A 106 6.25 -10.69 -18.80
C CYS A 106 6.94 -11.86 -18.06
N PRO A 107 7.22 -12.99 -18.74
CA PRO A 107 7.79 -14.19 -18.11
C PRO A 107 9.06 -13.96 -17.28
N ASP A 108 9.95 -13.06 -17.73
CA ASP A 108 11.21 -12.76 -17.03
C ASP A 108 10.97 -11.95 -15.75
N CYS A 109 10.15 -10.90 -15.83
CA CYS A 109 9.78 -10.09 -14.69
C CYS A 109 8.96 -10.88 -13.66
N ALA A 110 8.11 -11.80 -14.11
CA ALA A 110 7.39 -12.72 -13.25
C ALA A 110 8.37 -13.66 -12.51
N ALA A 111 9.35 -14.25 -13.22
CA ALA A 111 10.38 -15.12 -12.62
C ALA A 111 11.18 -14.41 -11.51
N MET A 112 11.61 -13.18 -11.80
CA MET A 112 12.30 -12.33 -10.84
C MET A 112 11.40 -12.03 -9.63
N SER A 113 10.13 -11.69 -9.87
CA SER A 113 9.20 -11.32 -8.79
C SER A 113 8.87 -12.52 -7.88
N HIS A 114 8.69 -13.72 -8.44
CA HIS A 114 8.59 -14.97 -7.67
C HIS A 114 9.81 -15.18 -6.76
N THR A 115 11.03 -15.06 -7.31
CA THR A 115 12.27 -15.17 -6.51
C THR A 115 12.32 -14.15 -5.37
N ARG A 116 11.92 -12.91 -5.63
CA ARG A 116 11.93 -11.84 -4.62
C ARG A 116 10.80 -11.98 -3.60
N ARG A 117 9.66 -12.56 -3.96
CA ARG A 117 8.57 -12.84 -3.00
C ARG A 117 9.03 -13.79 -1.91
N ASP A 118 9.85 -14.77 -2.21
CA ASP A 118 10.25 -15.81 -1.24
C ASP A 118 11.60 -15.51 -0.57
N GLN A 119 12.14 -14.30 -0.75
CA GLN A 119 13.42 -13.95 -0.16
C GLN A 119 13.33 -13.75 1.36
N GLY A 120 14.38 -14.21 2.06
CA GLY A 120 14.58 -14.11 3.50
C GLY A 120 16.06 -13.97 3.86
N THR A 121 16.34 -13.64 5.12
CA THR A 121 17.68 -13.65 5.72
C THR A 121 17.60 -13.93 7.22
N ASP A 122 18.66 -14.46 7.85
CA ASP A 122 18.65 -14.69 9.30
C ASP A 122 18.73 -13.36 10.06
N LEU A 123 17.67 -13.04 10.80
CA LEU A 123 17.54 -11.85 11.64
C LEU A 123 17.50 -12.20 13.14
N ARG A 124 17.91 -13.41 13.54
CA ARG A 124 18.00 -13.75 14.97
C ARG A 124 18.95 -12.80 15.69
N GLY A 125 18.48 -12.30 16.84
CA GLY A 125 19.20 -11.30 17.64
C GLY A 125 19.17 -9.88 17.07
N ARG A 126 18.41 -9.63 15.98
CA ARG A 126 18.16 -8.29 15.46
C ARG A 126 16.90 -7.71 16.08
N ARG A 127 16.95 -6.42 16.42
CA ARG A 127 15.78 -5.66 16.87
C ARG A 127 15.27 -4.75 15.76
N ALA A 128 13.96 -4.78 15.51
CA ALA A 128 13.32 -4.02 14.45
C ALA A 128 12.15 -3.16 14.98
N LEU A 129 12.01 -1.96 14.42
CA LEU A 129 10.83 -1.11 14.58
C LEU A 129 10.15 -0.93 13.23
N LEU A 130 8.88 -1.31 13.14
CA LEU A 130 8.05 -1.17 11.95
C LEU A 130 6.84 -0.28 12.25
N THR A 131 6.73 0.86 11.58
CA THR A 131 5.54 1.69 11.75
C THR A 131 4.36 1.20 10.92
N GLY A 132 3.15 1.18 11.49
CA GLY A 132 1.95 0.76 10.78
C GLY A 132 1.92 -0.74 10.44
N GLY A 133 2.30 -1.61 11.38
CA GLY A 133 2.44 -3.05 11.15
C GLY A 133 1.16 -3.90 11.28
N ARG A 134 0.01 -3.28 11.61
CA ARG A 134 -1.24 -4.00 11.91
C ARG A 134 -1.84 -4.74 10.71
N ALA A 135 -1.82 -4.13 9.52
CA ALA A 135 -2.58 -4.58 8.36
C ALA A 135 -1.85 -4.22 7.05
N LYS A 136 -2.38 -4.69 5.93
CA LYS A 136 -1.89 -4.49 4.56
C LYS A 136 -0.40 -4.84 4.47
N ILE A 137 0.38 -4.07 3.71
CA ILE A 137 1.81 -4.31 3.50
C ILE A 137 2.56 -4.43 4.84
N GLY A 138 2.18 -3.60 5.82
CA GLY A 138 2.80 -3.58 7.15
C GLY A 138 2.74 -4.94 7.85
N MET A 139 1.60 -5.62 7.78
CA MET A 139 1.47 -6.98 8.35
C MET A 139 2.40 -7.97 7.65
N TYR A 140 2.48 -7.94 6.31
CA TYR A 140 3.37 -8.84 5.57
C TYR A 140 4.86 -8.53 5.77
N ILE A 141 5.24 -7.28 5.98
CA ILE A 141 6.60 -6.91 6.40
C ILE A 141 6.89 -7.46 7.81
N ALA A 142 5.94 -7.31 8.74
CA ALA A 142 6.07 -7.82 10.10
C ALA A 142 6.29 -9.35 10.11
N LEU A 143 5.49 -10.08 9.33
CA LEU A 143 5.61 -11.53 9.22
C LEU A 143 6.97 -11.97 8.67
N ARG A 144 7.52 -11.27 7.67
CA ARG A 144 8.87 -11.55 7.17
C ARG A 144 9.90 -11.37 8.28
N LEU A 145 9.89 -10.24 8.98
CA LEU A 145 10.83 -9.95 10.07
C LEU A 145 10.75 -10.99 11.20
N LEU A 146 9.53 -11.37 11.61
CA LEU A 146 9.27 -12.32 12.70
C LEU A 146 9.70 -13.75 12.34
N ARG A 147 9.35 -14.20 11.13
CA ARG A 147 9.71 -15.54 10.61
C ARG A 147 11.21 -15.68 10.37
N ASP A 148 11.87 -14.58 10.03
CA ASP A 148 13.33 -14.52 9.92
C ASP A 148 14.04 -14.34 11.28
N GLY A 149 13.28 -14.25 12.38
CA GLY A 149 13.81 -14.35 13.75
C GLY A 149 14.05 -13.03 14.48
N ALA A 150 13.61 -11.89 13.94
CA ALA A 150 13.78 -10.59 14.59
C ALA A 150 12.91 -10.46 15.87
N ASP A 151 13.40 -9.70 16.84
CA ASP A 151 12.61 -9.07 17.90
C ASP A 151 11.96 -7.81 17.31
N LEU A 152 10.63 -7.83 17.15
CA LEU A 152 9.90 -6.84 16.38
C LEU A 152 9.01 -6.00 17.29
N THR A 153 9.15 -4.69 17.18
CA THR A 153 8.13 -3.75 17.64
C THR A 153 7.36 -3.20 16.44
N ILE A 154 6.03 -3.33 16.46
CA ILE A 154 5.15 -2.68 15.49
C ILE A 154 4.40 -1.52 16.13
N THR A 155 4.10 -0.50 15.33
CA THR A 155 3.18 0.57 15.77
C THR A 155 1.84 0.50 15.05
N THR A 156 0.79 0.90 15.74
CA THR A 156 -0.57 0.98 15.18
C THR A 156 -1.44 1.90 16.02
N ARG A 157 -2.49 2.43 15.40
CA ARG A 157 -3.58 3.12 16.08
C ARG A 157 -4.52 2.15 16.81
N PHE A 158 -4.58 0.90 16.34
CA PHE A 158 -5.50 -0.14 16.84
C PHE A 158 -4.68 -1.34 17.36
N PRO A 159 -4.10 -1.26 18.58
CA PRO A 159 -3.24 -2.29 19.13
C PRO A 159 -3.97 -3.59 19.48
N ARG A 160 -5.22 -3.55 19.95
CA ARG A 160 -5.98 -4.78 20.27
C ARG A 160 -6.36 -5.54 19.00
N ASP A 161 -6.78 -4.84 17.95
CA ASP A 161 -7.02 -5.49 16.64
C ASP A 161 -5.74 -6.11 16.10
N ALA A 162 -4.59 -5.43 16.23
CA ALA A 162 -3.30 -6.03 15.85
C ALA A 162 -3.01 -7.31 16.64
N ALA A 163 -3.18 -7.30 17.96
CA ALA A 163 -2.96 -8.48 18.80
C ALA A 163 -3.85 -9.66 18.37
N ARG A 164 -5.15 -9.40 18.10
CA ARG A 164 -6.07 -10.41 17.55
C ARG A 164 -5.57 -10.95 16.20
N ARG A 165 -5.19 -10.06 15.28
CA ARG A 165 -4.73 -10.45 13.93
C ARG A 165 -3.52 -11.37 13.97
N PHE A 166 -2.50 -11.04 14.76
CA PHE A 166 -1.28 -11.84 14.83
C PHE A 166 -1.51 -13.16 15.56
N ALA A 167 -2.35 -13.19 16.60
CA ALA A 167 -2.66 -14.43 17.33
C ALA A 167 -3.50 -15.43 16.51
N GLU A 168 -4.33 -14.97 15.57
CA GLU A 168 -5.12 -15.83 14.67
C GLU A 168 -4.26 -16.56 13.62
N LEU A 169 -2.98 -16.19 13.46
CA LEU A 169 -2.10 -16.85 12.50
C LEU A 169 -1.62 -18.21 13.04
N ALA A 170 -1.66 -19.22 12.17
CA ALA A 170 -1.37 -20.61 12.55
C ALA A 170 0.06 -20.80 13.08
N ASP A 171 1.02 -20.07 12.53
CA ASP A 171 2.44 -20.10 12.92
C ASP A 171 2.78 -19.09 14.03
N SER A 172 1.79 -18.36 14.58
CA SER A 172 2.03 -17.36 15.63
C SER A 172 2.76 -17.90 16.87
N PRO A 173 2.50 -19.13 17.36
CA PRO A 173 3.21 -19.63 18.54
C PRO A 173 4.74 -19.73 18.37
N GLU A 174 5.26 -19.68 17.14
CA GLU A 174 6.70 -19.76 16.84
C GLU A 174 7.45 -18.43 17.01
N TRP A 175 6.73 -17.29 17.06
CA TRP A 175 7.34 -15.96 17.04
C TRP A 175 6.59 -14.87 17.81
N ILE A 176 5.37 -15.13 18.30
CA ILE A 176 4.51 -14.10 18.93
C ILE A 176 5.14 -13.51 20.20
N ASP A 177 6.01 -14.26 20.88
CA ASP A 177 6.79 -13.82 22.05
C ASP A 177 7.82 -12.74 21.69
N ARG A 178 8.27 -12.70 20.44
CA ARG A 178 9.16 -11.67 19.89
C ARG A 178 8.43 -10.44 19.36
N LEU A 179 7.08 -10.44 19.37
CA LEU A 179 6.27 -9.31 18.91
C LEU A 179 5.89 -8.39 20.08
N THR A 180 6.23 -7.11 19.94
CA THR A 180 5.70 -6.01 20.77
C THR A 180 4.81 -5.11 19.93
N ILE A 181 3.61 -4.81 20.41
CA ILE A 181 2.64 -3.93 19.75
C ILE A 181 2.54 -2.62 20.53
N VAL A 182 2.79 -1.49 19.87
CA VAL A 182 2.67 -0.17 20.46
C VAL A 182 1.49 0.59 19.86
N GLY A 183 0.52 0.93 20.72
CA GLY A 183 -0.57 1.85 20.42
C GLY A 183 -0.05 3.28 20.34
N ILE A 184 -0.14 3.93 19.17
CA ILE A 184 0.34 5.30 18.93
C ILE A 184 -0.34 5.93 17.71
N ASP A 185 -0.53 7.25 17.75
CA ASP A 185 -0.85 8.07 16.60
C ASP A 185 0.38 8.89 16.13
N LEU A 186 0.90 8.56 14.94
CA LEU A 186 2.07 9.26 14.37
C LEU A 186 1.78 10.70 13.93
N ARG A 187 0.51 11.13 13.95
CA ARG A 187 0.12 12.52 13.77
C ARG A 187 0.47 13.38 15.01
N ASP A 188 0.68 12.74 16.16
CA ASP A 188 1.07 13.40 17.41
C ASP A 188 2.59 13.28 17.63
N PRO A 189 3.37 14.36 17.42
CA PRO A 189 4.82 14.32 17.57
C PRO A 189 5.27 14.03 19.00
N THR A 190 4.44 14.30 20.02
CA THR A 190 4.78 14.02 21.42
C THR A 190 4.82 12.51 21.67
N GLN A 191 3.91 11.75 21.06
CA GLN A 191 3.92 10.30 21.13
C GLN A 191 5.07 9.70 20.32
N VAL A 192 5.42 10.30 19.17
CA VAL A 192 6.59 9.86 18.39
C VAL A 192 7.86 10.00 19.21
N VAL A 193 8.02 11.10 19.94
CA VAL A 193 9.15 11.30 20.87
C VAL A 193 9.14 10.24 21.98
N ALA A 194 8.00 10.02 22.64
CA ALA A 194 7.88 9.01 23.69
C ALA A 194 8.21 7.59 23.19
N LEU A 195 7.75 7.23 21.98
CA LEU A 195 8.11 5.97 21.33
C LEU A 195 9.63 5.86 21.13
N THR A 196 10.29 6.92 20.67
CA THR A 196 11.75 6.85 20.46
C THR A 196 12.50 6.65 21.77
N ASP A 197 12.03 7.24 22.86
CA ASP A 197 12.64 7.10 24.19
C ASP A 197 12.48 5.66 24.70
N GLU A 198 11.28 5.09 24.56
CA GLU A 198 10.99 3.69 24.93
C GLU A 198 11.85 2.70 24.13
N ILE A 199 11.94 2.89 22.81
CA ILE A 199 12.73 2.00 21.93
C ILE A 199 14.22 2.08 22.27
N ALA A 200 14.73 3.29 22.50
CA ALA A 200 16.13 3.52 22.87
C ALA A 200 16.45 2.96 24.27
N ALA A 201 15.55 3.09 25.24
CA ALA A 201 15.71 2.56 26.60
C ALA A 201 15.84 1.02 26.61
N ARG A 202 15.17 0.34 25.68
CA ARG A 202 15.30 -1.12 25.49
C ARG A 202 16.63 -1.55 24.85
N GLY A 203 17.49 -0.61 24.46
CA GLY A 203 18.83 -0.87 23.92
C GLY A 203 18.95 -0.68 22.40
N PRO A 204 19.98 -1.27 21.75
CA PRO A 204 20.28 -0.98 20.35
C PRO A 204 19.20 -1.47 19.36
N LEU A 205 19.02 -0.74 18.25
CA LEU A 205 18.01 -1.00 17.21
C LEU A 205 18.70 -1.29 15.86
N ASP A 206 18.45 -2.45 15.26
CA ASP A 206 19.11 -2.85 14.01
C ASP A 206 18.36 -2.37 12.76
N ILE A 207 17.04 -2.34 12.81
CA ILE A 207 16.17 -2.09 11.64
C ILE A 207 15.08 -1.08 12.02
N LEU A 208 14.93 -0.03 11.22
CA LEU A 208 13.83 0.93 11.27
C LEU A 208 13.11 0.93 9.91
N ILE A 209 11.81 0.61 9.90
CA ILE A 209 10.99 0.68 8.70
C ILE A 209 9.88 1.71 8.93
N ASN A 210 10.00 2.83 8.23
CA ASN A 210 8.99 3.88 8.18
C ASN A 210 7.95 3.51 7.11
N ASN A 211 6.96 2.70 7.49
CA ASN A 211 5.92 2.19 6.60
C ASN A 211 4.57 2.91 6.74
N ALA A 212 4.21 3.34 7.95
CA ALA A 212 2.95 4.03 8.19
C ALA A 212 2.82 5.27 7.30
N CYS A 213 1.66 5.41 6.66
CA CYS A 213 1.39 6.47 5.69
C CYS A 213 -0.12 6.76 5.64
N GLN A 214 -0.48 8.02 5.45
CA GLN A 214 -1.81 8.47 5.08
C GLN A 214 -1.77 9.00 3.63
N THR A 215 -2.51 8.36 2.74
CA THR A 215 -2.63 8.73 1.32
C THR A 215 -3.92 9.51 1.04
N VAL A 216 -4.99 9.11 1.73
CA VAL A 216 -6.31 9.73 1.69
C VAL A 216 -6.91 9.79 3.09
N ARG A 217 -7.62 10.88 3.40
CA ARG A 217 -8.47 10.95 4.59
C ARG A 217 -9.79 10.23 4.33
N ARG A 218 -10.16 9.35 5.28
CA ARG A 218 -11.42 8.58 5.22
C ARG A 218 -12.55 9.38 5.87
N SER A 219 -13.78 9.10 5.44
CA SER A 219 -14.99 9.69 6.03
C SER A 219 -15.13 9.42 7.53
N PRO A 220 -15.78 10.32 8.29
CA PRO A 220 -16.18 10.04 9.67
C PRO A 220 -16.95 8.72 9.75
N GLY A 221 -16.63 7.88 10.73
CA GLY A 221 -17.26 6.57 10.91
C GLY A 221 -16.61 5.41 10.15
N ALA A 222 -15.70 5.65 9.18
CA ALA A 222 -15.01 4.57 8.46
C ALA A 222 -14.18 3.65 9.40
N TYR A 223 -13.77 4.18 10.55
CA TYR A 223 -13.02 3.48 11.60
C TYR A 223 -13.89 3.00 12.78
N SER A 224 -15.19 3.25 12.77
CA SER A 224 -16.09 3.01 13.92
C SER A 224 -15.94 1.60 14.51
N GLN A 225 -16.01 0.57 13.66
CA GLN A 225 -15.85 -0.82 14.05
C GLN A 225 -14.51 -1.14 14.71
N LEU A 226 -13.42 -0.52 14.25
CA LEU A 226 -12.10 -0.70 14.85
C LEU A 226 -12.03 0.01 16.21
N VAL A 227 -12.60 1.22 16.33
CA VAL A 227 -12.66 1.97 17.58
C VAL A 227 -13.48 1.21 18.63
N ASP A 228 -14.64 0.68 18.24
CA ASP A 228 -15.46 -0.15 19.12
C ASP A 228 -14.72 -1.43 19.52
N GLY A 229 -14.01 -2.04 18.57
CA GLY A 229 -13.19 -3.23 18.80
C GLY A 229 -12.01 -3.01 19.75
N GLU A 230 -11.44 -1.80 19.81
CA GLU A 230 -10.41 -1.44 20.79
C GLU A 230 -10.97 -1.28 22.21
N SER A 231 -12.27 -1.08 22.37
CA SER A 231 -12.90 -1.03 23.70
C SER A 231 -13.20 -2.43 24.26
N GLN A 232 -13.36 -3.43 23.39
CA GLN A 232 -13.64 -4.81 23.79
C GLN A 232 -12.42 -5.52 24.41
N PRO A 233 -12.62 -6.41 25.41
CA PRO A 233 -11.54 -7.20 26.00
C PRO A 233 -10.72 -7.98 24.97
N LEU A 234 -9.45 -8.23 25.28
CA LEU A 234 -8.58 -9.12 24.52
C LEU A 234 -8.74 -10.54 25.05
N GLU A 235 -9.62 -11.32 24.42
CA GLU A 235 -9.79 -12.75 24.70
C GLU A 235 -8.98 -13.56 23.67
N ILE A 236 -7.70 -13.79 23.97
CA ILE A 236 -6.79 -14.60 23.14
C ILE A 236 -6.46 -15.89 23.88
N ALA A 237 -6.65 -17.04 23.23
CA ALA A 237 -6.22 -18.32 23.76
C ALA A 237 -4.75 -18.59 23.41
N GLY A 238 -3.87 -18.67 24.41
CA GLY A 238 -2.45 -19.02 24.23
C GLY A 238 -1.49 -17.85 24.44
N PRO A 239 -0.21 -17.99 24.01
CA PRO A 239 0.79 -16.93 24.12
C PRO A 239 0.36 -15.67 23.36
N THR A 240 0.60 -14.50 23.96
CA THR A 240 0.22 -13.20 23.38
C THR A 240 1.44 -12.30 23.25
N SER A 241 1.39 -11.38 22.28
CA SER A 241 2.37 -10.29 22.15
C SER A 241 2.33 -9.38 23.37
N ALA A 242 3.45 -8.73 23.69
CA ALA A 242 3.46 -7.61 24.62
C ALA A 242 2.74 -6.40 24.00
N THR A 243 1.88 -5.71 24.76
CA THR A 243 1.21 -4.49 24.29
C THR A 243 1.57 -3.30 25.18
N ILE A 244 2.04 -2.23 24.56
CA ILE A 244 2.36 -0.95 25.21
C ILE A 244 1.41 0.10 24.62
N SER A 245 0.86 0.97 25.46
CA SER A 245 0.04 2.10 25.01
C SER A 245 0.45 3.33 25.82
N PHE A 246 0.50 4.49 25.16
CA PHE A 246 0.74 5.75 25.86
C PHE A 246 -0.59 6.34 26.35
N ASP A 247 -0.64 6.87 27.58
CA ASP A 247 -1.90 7.26 28.26
C ASP A 247 -2.80 8.22 27.46
N ARG A 248 -2.24 8.99 26.52
CA ARG A 248 -2.99 9.92 25.66
C ARG A 248 -3.54 9.31 24.37
N VAL A 249 -3.24 8.04 24.11
CA VAL A 249 -3.73 7.28 22.96
C VAL A 249 -5.20 6.91 23.12
N SER A 250 -5.81 7.02 24.31
CA SER A 250 -7.21 6.62 24.52
C SER A 250 -8.19 7.81 24.48
N ASP A 251 -7.81 8.98 25.00
CA ASP A 251 -8.75 10.11 25.16
C ASP A 251 -8.80 11.03 23.93
N ALA A 252 -7.69 11.19 23.21
CA ALA A 252 -7.65 11.99 21.98
C ALA A 252 -7.97 11.16 20.73
N HIS A 253 -8.04 9.83 20.84
CA HIS A 253 -8.10 8.94 19.68
C HIS A 253 -9.49 8.84 19.05
N PRO A 254 -10.59 8.75 19.82
CA PRO A 254 -11.91 8.98 19.26
C PRO A 254 -12.03 10.42 18.77
N ALA A 255 -11.60 11.43 19.52
CA ALA A 255 -11.79 12.84 19.18
C ALA A 255 -10.92 13.37 18.01
N ALA A 256 -9.80 12.71 17.68
CA ALA A 256 -8.96 13.03 16.52
C ALA A 256 -9.27 12.14 15.30
N LEU A 257 -10.07 11.09 15.45
CA LEU A 257 -10.66 10.30 14.36
C LEU A 257 -12.08 10.79 14.02
N VAL A 258 -12.84 11.17 15.05
CA VAL A 258 -14.14 11.84 15.04
C VAL A 258 -13.85 13.33 15.14
N GLY A 259 -13.59 13.96 13.99
CA GLY A 259 -13.14 15.35 13.87
C GLY A 259 -13.65 16.25 14.99
N THR A 260 -12.74 16.68 15.86
CA THR A 260 -13.05 17.68 16.88
C THR A 260 -13.72 18.88 16.21
N LEU A 261 -14.96 19.11 16.63
CA LEU A 261 -15.97 20.10 16.19
C LEU A 261 -16.94 19.63 15.09
N GLY A 262 -17.91 18.81 15.50
CA GLY A 262 -19.18 18.61 14.82
C GLY A 262 -20.15 17.84 15.70
N GLU A 263 -21.00 18.56 16.44
CA GLU A 263 -22.11 18.02 17.23
C GLU A 263 -23.19 17.39 16.34
N HIS A 264 -22.90 16.26 15.70
CA HIS A 264 -23.92 15.45 15.05
C HIS A 264 -23.71 13.98 15.37
N PRO A 265 -24.55 13.37 16.23
CA PRO A 265 -24.58 11.92 16.37
C PRO A 265 -24.95 11.35 15.00
N VAL A 266 -24.01 10.63 14.37
CA VAL A 266 -24.28 9.87 13.16
C VAL A 266 -25.01 8.60 13.60
N PRO A 267 -26.20 8.29 13.06
CA PRO A 267 -26.92 7.07 13.43
C PRO A 267 -26.07 5.84 13.14
N HIS A 268 -25.86 5.01 14.15
CA HIS A 268 -25.33 3.67 13.98
C HIS A 268 -26.47 2.78 13.47
N GLU A 269 -26.41 2.33 12.22
CA GLU A 269 -27.08 1.07 11.91
C GLU A 269 -26.26 -0.04 12.58
N GLU A 270 -26.83 -0.67 13.59
CA GLU A 270 -26.35 -1.93 14.16
C GLU A 270 -26.32 -2.98 13.04
N LEU A 271 -25.26 -3.01 12.25
CA LEU A 271 -24.96 -4.09 11.34
C LEU A 271 -24.46 -5.30 12.15
N THR A 272 -25.42 -5.96 12.79
CA THR A 272 -25.41 -7.35 13.29
C THR A 272 -24.48 -7.62 14.49
N GLY A 273 -24.98 -8.34 15.50
CA GLY A 273 -24.27 -8.70 16.74
C GLY A 273 -23.03 -9.59 16.56
N ARG A 274 -22.01 -9.08 15.86
CA ARG A 274 -20.70 -9.69 15.63
C ARG A 274 -19.70 -9.10 16.63
N SER A 275 -18.85 -9.96 17.19
CA SER A 275 -17.78 -9.53 18.11
C SER A 275 -16.63 -8.85 17.35
N ALA A 276 -15.75 -8.12 18.06
CA ALA A 276 -14.53 -7.59 17.44
C ALA A 276 -13.65 -8.69 16.84
N ALA A 277 -13.59 -9.87 17.48
CA ALA A 277 -12.88 -11.03 16.95
C ALA A 277 -13.50 -11.53 15.63
N ASP A 278 -14.83 -11.50 15.51
CA ASP A 278 -15.52 -11.88 14.26
C ASP A 278 -15.18 -10.92 13.12
N LEU A 279 -15.13 -9.62 13.41
CA LEU A 279 -14.75 -8.58 12.45
C LEU A 279 -13.28 -8.72 12.02
N THR A 280 -12.37 -8.97 12.96
CA THR A 280 -10.97 -9.26 12.64
C THR A 280 -10.86 -10.50 11.75
N ARG A 281 -11.55 -11.61 12.07
CA ARG A 281 -11.56 -12.82 11.24
C ARG A 281 -12.16 -12.59 9.85
N LEU A 282 -13.16 -11.71 9.74
CA LEU A 282 -13.75 -11.30 8.46
C LEU A 282 -12.77 -10.45 7.64
N ALA A 283 -12.15 -9.44 8.23
CA ALA A 283 -11.16 -8.58 7.55
C ALA A 283 -9.95 -9.39 7.05
N LEU A 284 -9.57 -10.44 7.79
CA LEU A 284 -8.54 -11.37 7.38
C LEU A 284 -9.00 -12.37 6.30
N SER A 285 -10.30 -12.48 5.98
CA SER A 285 -10.80 -13.52 5.08
C SER A 285 -10.89 -13.06 3.61
N ALA A 286 -10.37 -13.90 2.71
CA ALA A 286 -10.34 -13.64 1.26
C ALA A 286 -11.75 -13.43 0.68
N GLY A 287 -11.91 -12.46 -0.24
CA GLY A 287 -13.16 -12.23 -0.96
C GLY A 287 -14.22 -11.38 -0.22
N ASN A 288 -13.96 -10.96 1.02
CA ASN A 288 -14.89 -10.11 1.79
C ASN A 288 -14.97 -8.66 1.33
N ALA A 289 -14.10 -8.24 0.42
CA ALA A 289 -14.20 -6.97 -0.31
C ALA A 289 -14.49 -7.19 -1.81
N SER A 290 -15.08 -8.34 -2.19
CA SER A 290 -15.50 -8.60 -3.58
C SER A 290 -16.55 -7.60 -4.06
N LEU A 291 -16.77 -7.54 -5.38
CA LEU A 291 -17.72 -6.60 -5.99
C LEU A 291 -19.12 -6.93 -5.48
N GLU A 292 -19.42 -8.21 -5.39
CA GLU A 292 -20.66 -8.74 -4.81
C GLU A 292 -20.83 -8.29 -3.34
N ALA A 293 -19.81 -8.43 -2.49
CA ALA A 293 -19.87 -8.00 -1.10
C ALA A 293 -20.05 -6.48 -0.94
N HIS A 294 -19.41 -5.69 -1.82
CA HIS A 294 -19.59 -4.23 -1.85
C HIS A 294 -21.00 -3.84 -2.28
N LEU A 295 -21.55 -4.49 -3.31
CA LEU A 295 -22.93 -4.27 -3.75
C LEU A 295 -23.96 -4.73 -2.71
N ALA A 296 -23.63 -5.74 -1.90
CA ALA A 296 -24.46 -6.24 -0.81
C ALA A 296 -24.33 -5.43 0.50
N GLY A 297 -23.42 -4.45 0.57
CA GLY A 297 -23.19 -3.65 1.78
C GLY A 297 -22.52 -4.38 2.94
N THR A 298 -22.00 -5.59 2.72
CA THR A 298 -21.35 -6.41 3.76
C THR A 298 -19.83 -6.37 3.70
N ALA A 299 -19.26 -5.57 2.78
CA ALA A 299 -17.83 -5.54 2.57
C ALA A 299 -17.07 -4.93 3.74
N VAL A 300 -15.97 -5.56 4.12
CA VAL A 300 -14.98 -5.03 5.05
C VAL A 300 -13.64 -5.11 4.36
N ASP A 301 -12.92 -3.98 4.30
CA ASP A 301 -11.62 -3.95 3.63
C ASP A 301 -10.56 -4.71 4.43
N ALA A 302 -9.44 -4.97 3.78
CA ALA A 302 -8.22 -5.50 4.37
C ALA A 302 -7.84 -4.88 5.74
N GLY A 303 -7.94 -3.55 5.83
CA GLY A 303 -7.71 -2.80 7.05
C GLY A 303 -8.79 -2.96 8.12
N GLY A 304 -9.87 -3.71 7.91
CA GLY A 304 -11.03 -3.73 8.79
C GLY A 304 -11.87 -2.45 8.71
N LEU A 305 -11.71 -1.67 7.64
CA LEU A 305 -12.45 -0.43 7.43
C LEU A 305 -13.76 -0.70 6.69
N LEU A 306 -14.77 0.09 7.04
CA LEU A 306 -16.02 0.14 6.29
C LEU A 306 -15.80 0.81 4.92
N PRO A 307 -16.54 0.40 3.88
CA PRO A 307 -16.45 1.02 2.56
C PRO A 307 -16.78 2.51 2.63
N ASP A 308 -15.83 3.34 2.19
CA ASP A 308 -15.97 4.79 2.13
C ASP A 308 -16.66 5.19 0.82
N VAL A 309 -18.00 5.19 0.80
CA VAL A 309 -18.86 5.34 -0.39
C VAL A 309 -18.91 6.77 -0.99
N VAL A 310 -17.86 7.57 -0.76
CA VAL A 310 -17.75 8.92 -1.31
C VAL A 310 -17.52 8.91 -2.82
N THR A 311 -18.09 9.89 -3.51
CA THR A 311 -17.92 10.11 -4.97
C THR A 311 -16.63 10.85 -5.31
N THR A 312 -16.00 11.49 -4.32
CA THR A 312 -14.71 12.16 -4.43
C THR A 312 -13.93 11.99 -3.13
N ASN A 313 -12.60 12.01 -3.21
CA ASN A 313 -11.70 11.96 -2.07
C ASN A 313 -10.42 12.76 -2.39
N SER A 314 -9.56 12.91 -1.38
CA SER A 314 -8.33 13.70 -1.48
C SER A 314 -7.29 13.16 -2.46
N TRP A 315 -7.49 11.93 -2.99
CA TRP A 315 -6.69 11.41 -4.09
C TRP A 315 -6.86 12.22 -5.37
N LYS A 316 -8.07 12.74 -5.63
CA LYS A 316 -8.37 13.52 -6.84
C LYS A 316 -8.30 15.03 -6.63
N GLN A 317 -8.30 15.48 -5.38
CA GLN A 317 -8.35 16.90 -5.02
C GLN A 317 -7.12 17.70 -5.50
N THR A 318 -7.37 18.91 -6.00
CA THR A 318 -6.34 19.90 -6.35
C THR A 318 -5.95 20.77 -5.16
N VAL A 319 -4.99 21.69 -5.36
CA VAL A 319 -4.35 22.49 -4.29
C VAL A 319 -5.33 23.31 -3.45
N ASP A 320 -6.41 23.80 -4.04
CA ASP A 320 -7.47 24.59 -3.42
C ASP A 320 -8.57 23.75 -2.76
N GLU A 321 -8.60 22.44 -3.04
CA GLU A 321 -9.62 21.51 -2.54
C GLU A 321 -9.14 20.71 -1.32
N VAL A 322 -7.82 20.58 -1.11
CA VAL A 322 -7.25 19.83 0.02
C VAL A 322 -7.50 20.56 1.33
N HIS A 323 -8.13 19.89 2.29
CA HIS A 323 -8.41 20.47 3.60
C HIS A 323 -7.11 20.74 4.40
N PRO A 324 -6.93 21.92 5.04
CA PRO A 324 -5.71 22.24 5.79
C PRO A 324 -5.34 21.23 6.88
N LEU A 325 -6.33 20.71 7.61
CA LEU A 325 -6.08 19.65 8.60
C LEU A 325 -5.52 18.38 7.96
N GLU A 326 -6.06 17.94 6.83
CA GLU A 326 -5.56 16.74 6.15
C GLU A 326 -4.12 16.94 5.65
N LEU A 327 -3.82 18.12 5.11
CA LEU A 327 -2.44 18.48 4.76
C LEU A 327 -1.50 18.31 5.96
N LEU A 328 -1.87 18.84 7.13
CA LEU A 328 -1.06 18.72 8.34
C LEU A 328 -0.90 17.28 8.80
N GLU A 329 -1.99 16.51 8.84
CA GLU A 329 -1.96 15.09 9.21
C GLU A 329 -1.03 14.27 8.31
N VAL A 330 -1.13 14.48 6.99
CA VAL A 330 -0.32 13.79 5.99
C VAL A 330 1.15 14.17 6.13
N GLN A 331 1.49 15.43 6.36
CA GLN A 331 2.88 15.82 6.63
C GLN A 331 3.39 15.22 7.95
N MET A 332 2.59 15.27 9.01
CA MET A 332 3.00 14.74 10.30
C MET A 332 3.29 13.23 10.24
N CYS A 333 2.38 12.46 9.64
CA CYS A 333 2.51 11.01 9.53
C CYS A 333 3.60 10.58 8.53
N ASN A 334 3.63 11.19 7.33
CA ASN A 334 4.41 10.66 6.21
C ASN A 334 5.84 11.21 6.13
N SER A 335 6.14 12.36 6.74
CA SER A 335 7.46 13.00 6.63
C SER A 335 8.05 13.41 7.98
N VAL A 336 7.28 14.06 8.85
CA VAL A 336 7.77 14.53 10.15
C VAL A 336 8.04 13.37 11.11
N ALA A 337 7.11 12.42 11.25
CA ALA A 337 7.32 11.25 12.11
C ALA A 337 8.53 10.41 11.66
N PRO A 338 8.71 10.05 10.38
CA PRO A 338 9.95 9.42 9.90
C PRO A 338 11.22 10.20 10.23
N PHE A 339 11.20 11.53 10.07
CA PHE A 339 12.33 12.38 10.44
C PHE A 339 12.67 12.27 11.93
N LEU A 340 11.67 12.38 12.80
CA LEU A 340 11.85 12.28 14.25
C LEU A 340 12.37 10.90 14.66
N LEU A 341 11.81 9.83 14.09
CA LEU A 341 12.24 8.45 14.34
C LEU A 341 13.71 8.25 13.94
N VAL A 342 14.08 8.65 12.72
CA VAL A 342 15.47 8.55 12.23
C VAL A 342 16.41 9.37 13.11
N SER A 343 16.08 10.63 13.37
CA SER A 343 16.94 11.56 14.12
C SER A 343 17.20 11.06 15.54
N ARG A 344 16.16 10.64 16.26
CA ARG A 344 16.25 10.25 17.68
C ARG A 344 16.76 8.82 17.88
N LEU A 345 16.49 7.90 16.95
CA LEU A 345 16.93 6.50 17.08
C LEU A 345 18.32 6.25 16.50
N ARG A 346 18.89 7.19 15.74
CA ARG A 346 20.25 7.07 15.19
C ARG A 346 21.31 6.64 16.22
N PRO A 347 21.38 7.18 17.46
CA PRO A 347 22.31 6.68 18.47
C PRO A 347 22.11 5.20 18.83
N ALA A 348 20.86 4.75 18.97
CA ALA A 348 20.55 3.34 19.23
C ALA A 348 20.91 2.44 18.04
N MET A 349 20.82 2.96 16.81
CA MET A 349 21.24 2.25 15.60
C MET A 349 22.76 2.14 15.48
N ARG A 350 23.50 3.22 15.80
CA ARG A 350 24.97 3.17 15.89
C ARG A 350 25.43 2.12 16.89
N ALA A 351 24.82 2.09 18.08
CA ALA A 351 25.12 1.08 19.10
C ALA A 351 24.84 -0.36 18.58
N ALA A 352 23.86 -0.55 17.70
CA ALA A 352 23.55 -1.86 17.13
C ALA A 352 24.65 -2.31 16.16
N VAL A 353 25.15 -1.37 15.34
CA VAL A 353 26.31 -1.59 14.46
C VAL A 353 27.56 -1.92 15.27
N GLU A 354 27.87 -1.14 16.31
CA GLU A 354 29.04 -1.36 17.17
C GLU A 354 29.01 -2.73 17.84
N ARG A 355 27.87 -3.10 18.42
CA ARG A 355 27.64 -4.44 18.99
C ARG A 355 27.87 -5.52 17.94
N ARG A 356 27.35 -5.33 16.72
CA ARG A 356 27.50 -6.32 15.64
C ARG A 356 28.89 -6.39 15.06
N ARG A 357 29.65 -5.32 15.07
CA ARG A 357 31.04 -5.29 14.62
C ARG A 357 31.90 -6.27 15.42
N GLN A 358 31.54 -6.54 16.67
CA GLN A 358 32.20 -7.55 17.51
C GLN A 358 32.00 -8.99 17.01
N VAL A 359 30.94 -9.26 16.24
CA VAL A 359 30.58 -10.60 15.75
C VAL A 359 30.94 -10.78 14.28
N VAL A 360 30.70 -9.77 13.44
CA VAL A 360 30.85 -9.86 11.97
C VAL A 360 31.81 -8.84 11.36
N GLY A 361 32.59 -8.13 12.19
CA GLY A 361 33.58 -7.16 11.72
C GLY A 361 32.98 -6.04 10.88
N ASP A 362 33.69 -5.65 9.83
CA ASP A 362 33.31 -4.54 8.95
C ASP A 362 32.03 -4.76 8.15
N ALA A 363 31.54 -6.00 8.11
CA ALA A 363 30.24 -6.24 7.53
C ALA A 363 29.14 -5.56 8.35
N ALA A 364 29.29 -5.31 9.66
CA ALA A 364 28.21 -4.80 10.52
C ALA A 364 27.48 -3.56 9.97
N ARG A 365 26.15 -3.64 9.95
CA ARG A 365 25.26 -2.60 9.45
C ARG A 365 23.91 -2.58 10.17
N ALA A 366 23.24 -1.44 10.10
CA ALA A 366 21.85 -1.23 10.49
C ALA A 366 21.07 -0.58 9.34
N TYR A 367 19.73 -0.63 9.38
CA TYR A 367 18.89 -0.34 8.22
C TYR A 367 17.81 0.69 8.54
N VAL A 368 17.67 1.70 7.68
CA VAL A 368 16.47 2.53 7.62
C VAL A 368 15.81 2.32 6.26
N VAL A 369 14.57 1.86 6.26
CA VAL A 369 13.76 1.72 5.04
C VAL A 369 12.59 2.69 5.11
N ASN A 370 12.60 3.69 4.23
CA ASN A 370 11.51 4.63 4.06
C ASN A 370 10.57 4.14 2.96
N VAL A 371 9.36 3.70 3.33
CA VAL A 371 8.36 3.26 2.35
C VAL A 371 7.78 4.49 1.64
N SER A 372 8.23 4.68 0.41
CA SER A 372 7.88 5.79 -0.46
C SER A 372 7.04 5.31 -1.63
N ALA A 373 6.86 6.16 -2.64
CA ALA A 373 6.14 5.82 -3.85
C ALA A 373 6.51 6.78 -5.00
N MET A 374 6.04 6.45 -6.20
CA MET A 374 6.16 7.29 -7.40
C MET A 374 5.61 8.72 -7.23
N GLU A 375 4.71 8.95 -6.27
CA GLU A 375 4.16 10.25 -5.88
C GLU A 375 5.26 11.21 -5.39
N GLY A 376 6.31 10.67 -4.77
CA GLY A 376 7.46 11.44 -4.30
C GLY A 376 8.52 11.72 -5.37
N GLN A 377 8.32 11.24 -6.61
CA GLN A 377 9.29 11.40 -7.68
C GLN A 377 9.27 12.82 -8.27
N PHE A 378 10.44 13.47 -8.35
CA PHE A 378 10.58 14.79 -8.98
C PHE A 378 10.73 14.72 -10.51
N SER A 379 11.57 13.82 -11.03
CA SER A 379 11.92 13.78 -12.45
C SER A 379 10.92 13.06 -13.36
N ARG A 380 9.63 13.04 -13.00
CA ARG A 380 8.58 12.34 -13.76
C ARG A 380 8.08 13.18 -14.93
N ARG A 381 8.07 12.61 -16.16
CA ARG A 381 7.61 13.30 -17.38
C ARG A 381 6.15 13.80 -17.30
N TYR A 382 5.29 13.04 -16.63
CA TYR A 382 3.88 13.40 -16.42
C TYR A 382 3.52 13.26 -14.94
N LYS A 383 2.90 14.30 -14.39
CA LYS A 383 2.35 14.32 -13.03
C LYS A 383 0.97 15.00 -13.09
N GLY A 384 -0.04 14.35 -12.53
CA GLY A 384 -1.38 14.92 -12.41
C GLY A 384 -1.44 16.01 -11.33
N ALA A 385 -2.53 16.77 -11.29
CA ALA A 385 -2.74 17.84 -10.30
C ALA A 385 -3.33 17.35 -8.96
N GLY A 386 -3.78 16.10 -8.89
CA GLY A 386 -4.41 15.51 -7.69
C GLY A 386 -3.41 15.24 -6.56
N HIS A 387 -3.95 15.09 -5.33
CA HIS A 387 -3.22 14.70 -4.12
C HIS A 387 -1.88 15.43 -3.88
N PRO A 388 -1.82 16.77 -4.03
CA PRO A 388 -0.56 17.51 -3.93
C PRO A 388 0.11 17.37 -2.56
N HIS A 389 -0.68 17.29 -1.49
CA HIS A 389 -0.19 17.13 -0.11
C HIS A 389 0.53 15.79 0.11
N THR A 390 0.01 14.68 -0.44
CA THR A 390 0.68 13.36 -0.43
C THR A 390 1.94 13.36 -1.27
N ASN A 391 1.90 13.96 -2.46
CA ASN A 391 3.07 14.15 -3.32
C ASN A 391 4.19 14.90 -2.58
N MET A 392 3.86 16.02 -1.93
CA MET A 392 4.80 16.81 -1.13
C MET A 392 5.43 16.00 0.00
N ALA A 393 4.62 15.23 0.75
CA ALA A 393 5.12 14.45 1.88
C ALA A 393 6.05 13.32 1.44
N LYS A 394 5.70 12.59 0.36
CA LYS A 394 6.56 11.54 -0.21
C LYS A 394 7.85 12.10 -0.80
N ALA A 395 7.79 13.27 -1.44
CA ALA A 395 8.95 14.00 -1.92
C ALA A 395 9.88 14.42 -0.77
N ALA A 396 9.33 14.90 0.34
CA ALA A 396 10.11 15.24 1.54
C ALA A 396 10.78 14.00 2.15
N LEU A 397 10.10 12.86 2.20
CA LEU A 397 10.66 11.59 2.68
C LEU A 397 11.79 11.08 1.76
N ASN A 398 11.64 11.20 0.45
CA ASN A 398 12.69 10.92 -0.52
C ASN A 398 13.89 11.85 -0.31
N MET A 399 13.64 13.15 -0.10
CA MET A 399 14.69 14.12 0.14
C MET A 399 15.46 13.85 1.44
N LEU A 400 14.79 13.43 2.52
CA LEU A 400 15.44 12.97 3.74
C LEU A 400 16.44 11.84 3.44
N THR A 401 16.00 10.82 2.71
CA THR A 401 16.87 9.71 2.29
C THR A 401 18.06 10.20 1.48
N ARG A 402 17.81 11.00 0.44
CA ARG A 402 18.86 11.53 -0.45
C ARG A 402 19.87 12.42 0.29
N THR A 403 19.43 13.14 1.31
CA THR A 403 20.24 14.11 2.04
C THR A 403 21.12 13.43 3.09
N SER A 404 20.56 12.51 3.88
CA SER A 404 21.19 12.00 5.10
C SER A 404 21.88 10.65 4.93
N ALA A 405 21.49 9.84 3.93
CA ALA A 405 21.96 8.46 3.83
C ALA A 405 23.48 8.32 3.67
N GLY A 406 24.12 9.18 2.87
CA GLY A 406 25.58 9.11 2.66
C GLY A 406 26.36 9.34 3.95
N GLU A 407 26.03 10.42 4.66
CA GLU A 407 26.65 10.76 5.94
C GLU A 407 26.40 9.69 7.02
N MET A 408 25.19 9.14 7.09
CA MET A 408 24.86 8.06 8.03
C MET A 408 25.58 6.75 7.72
N TYR A 409 25.83 6.44 6.45
CA TYR A 409 26.64 5.27 6.08
C TYR A 409 28.12 5.47 6.40
N ASP A 410 28.67 6.64 6.09
CA ASP A 410 30.10 6.93 6.30
C ASP A 410 30.46 6.92 7.78
N THR A 411 29.61 7.52 8.62
CA THR A 411 29.86 7.67 10.06
C THR A 411 29.40 6.46 10.88
N ASP A 412 28.24 5.89 10.57
CA ASP A 412 27.57 4.92 11.45
C ASP A 412 27.30 3.56 10.80
N LYS A 413 27.61 3.39 9.50
CA LYS A 413 27.24 2.20 8.70
C LYS A 413 25.74 1.87 8.76
N ILE A 414 24.92 2.93 8.71
CA ILE A 414 23.47 2.82 8.61
C ILE A 414 23.06 3.00 7.14
N LEU A 415 22.47 1.95 6.57
CA LEU A 415 21.96 1.94 5.20
C LEU A 415 20.54 2.49 5.15
N MET A 416 20.39 3.72 4.64
CA MET A 416 19.07 4.36 4.48
C MET A 416 18.62 4.35 3.02
N THR A 417 17.45 3.77 2.76
CA THR A 417 16.84 3.65 1.42
C THR A 417 15.42 4.20 1.39
N ALA A 418 14.98 4.63 0.20
CA ALA A 418 13.57 4.92 -0.09
C ALA A 418 13.06 3.85 -1.06
N VAL A 419 11.88 3.28 -0.81
CA VAL A 419 11.38 2.13 -1.57
C VAL A 419 9.97 2.36 -2.07
N ASP A 420 9.75 2.21 -3.37
CA ASP A 420 8.43 2.10 -3.99
C ASP A 420 7.91 0.66 -3.87
N THR A 421 6.69 0.51 -3.35
CA THR A 421 6.03 -0.79 -3.15
C THR A 421 5.47 -1.39 -4.45
N GLY A 422 5.52 -0.66 -5.55
CA GLY A 422 4.77 -0.97 -6.75
C GLY A 422 3.26 -0.73 -6.57
N TRP A 423 2.52 -0.99 -7.65
CA TRP A 423 1.09 -0.73 -7.71
C TRP A 423 0.30 -1.94 -7.19
N ILE A 424 -0.11 -1.83 -5.94
CA ILE A 424 -0.81 -2.88 -5.20
C ILE A 424 -2.23 -2.48 -4.75
N THR A 425 -2.53 -1.18 -4.68
CA THR A 425 -3.83 -0.67 -4.22
C THR A 425 -4.38 0.39 -5.16
N ASP A 426 -5.69 0.60 -5.10
CA ASP A 426 -6.40 1.66 -5.81
C ASP A 426 -7.04 2.62 -4.81
N GLU A 427 -6.55 3.86 -4.77
CA GLU A 427 -7.01 4.92 -3.86
C GLU A 427 -8.09 5.82 -4.46
N ARG A 428 -8.57 5.51 -5.67
CA ARG A 428 -9.69 6.24 -6.28
C ARG A 428 -10.96 6.13 -5.43
N PRO A 429 -11.91 7.09 -5.58
CA PRO A 429 -13.20 7.05 -4.92
C PRO A 429 -13.93 5.72 -5.17
N HIS A 430 -14.72 5.30 -4.19
CA HIS A 430 -15.27 3.95 -4.11
C HIS A 430 -16.01 3.51 -5.39
N HIS A 431 -16.91 4.34 -5.92
CA HIS A 431 -17.68 4.00 -7.11
C HIS A 431 -16.79 3.85 -8.36
N GLU A 432 -15.80 4.72 -8.54
CA GLU A 432 -14.86 4.62 -9.67
C GLU A 432 -13.99 3.36 -9.57
N LYS A 433 -13.54 3.01 -8.35
CA LYS A 433 -12.84 1.75 -8.10
C LYS A 433 -13.69 0.54 -8.52
N LEU A 434 -14.97 0.51 -8.15
CA LEU A 434 -15.88 -0.59 -8.53
C LEU A 434 -16.16 -0.64 -10.03
N GLU A 435 -16.36 0.51 -10.69
CA GLU A 435 -16.56 0.58 -12.14
C GLU A 435 -15.35 0.04 -12.91
N ILE A 436 -14.15 0.32 -12.42
CA ILE A 436 -12.89 -0.11 -13.04
C ILE A 436 -12.63 -1.59 -12.77
N ALA A 437 -12.93 -2.06 -11.56
CA ALA A 437 -12.91 -3.50 -11.25
C ALA A 437 -13.91 -4.28 -12.11
N ALA A 438 -15.12 -3.74 -12.34
CA ALA A 438 -16.12 -4.33 -13.23
C ALA A 438 -15.68 -4.41 -14.70
N GLN A 439 -14.67 -3.62 -15.09
CA GLN A 439 -14.02 -3.70 -16.41
C GLN A 439 -12.86 -4.72 -16.44
N GLY A 440 -12.66 -5.50 -15.37
CA GLY A 440 -11.63 -6.53 -15.27
C GLY A 440 -10.23 -5.99 -14.95
N TRP A 441 -10.13 -4.77 -14.41
CA TRP A 441 -8.85 -4.21 -13.98
C TRP A 441 -8.57 -4.54 -12.51
N HIS A 442 -7.35 -5.02 -12.25
CA HIS A 442 -6.82 -5.31 -10.94
C HIS A 442 -5.41 -4.72 -10.81
N ALA A 443 -4.97 -4.44 -9.58
CA ALA A 443 -3.61 -3.95 -9.34
C ALA A 443 -2.57 -5.01 -9.79
N PRO A 444 -1.49 -4.66 -10.50
CA PRO A 444 -0.55 -5.64 -11.06
C PRO A 444 0.16 -6.55 -10.04
N LEU A 445 0.29 -6.08 -8.80
CA LEU A 445 1.02 -6.73 -7.71
C LEU A 445 0.12 -6.87 -6.49
N ASP A 446 0.48 -7.74 -5.54
CA ASP A 446 -0.23 -7.91 -4.27
C ASP A 446 0.54 -7.36 -3.05
N LEU A 447 0.00 -7.57 -1.85
CA LEU A 447 0.63 -7.13 -0.60
C LEU A 447 1.96 -7.84 -0.29
N VAL A 448 2.10 -9.12 -0.69
CA VAL A 448 3.33 -9.90 -0.50
C VAL A 448 4.44 -9.35 -1.38
N ASP A 449 4.11 -8.94 -2.61
CA ASP A 449 4.98 -8.24 -3.55
C ASP A 449 5.40 -6.87 -3.03
N GLY A 450 4.47 -6.10 -2.45
CA GLY A 450 4.77 -4.83 -1.81
C GLY A 450 5.73 -5.01 -0.63
N ALA A 451 5.48 -5.98 0.23
CA ALA A 451 6.33 -6.29 1.39
C ALA A 451 7.72 -6.78 0.97
N ALA A 452 7.79 -7.61 -0.09
CA ALA A 452 9.06 -8.09 -0.64
C ALA A 452 9.98 -6.95 -1.08
N ARG A 453 9.42 -5.90 -1.69
CA ARG A 453 10.17 -4.70 -2.12
C ARG A 453 10.73 -3.93 -0.93
N VAL A 454 9.93 -3.72 0.11
CA VAL A 454 10.36 -3.03 1.33
C VAL A 454 11.41 -3.83 2.09
N TYR A 455 11.31 -5.16 2.06
CA TYR A 455 12.24 -6.05 2.75
C TYR A 455 13.57 -6.26 2.00
N ASP A 456 13.58 -6.13 0.67
CA ASP A 456 14.73 -6.38 -0.21
C ASP A 456 16.05 -5.70 0.21
N PRO A 457 16.08 -4.41 0.59
CA PRO A 457 17.33 -3.75 0.95
C PRO A 457 18.00 -4.36 2.18
N ILE A 458 17.20 -4.89 3.11
CA ILE A 458 17.70 -5.56 4.32
C ILE A 458 18.36 -6.89 3.92
N VAL A 459 17.68 -7.69 3.09
CA VAL A 459 18.20 -8.97 2.59
C VAL A 459 19.50 -8.78 1.81
N ARG A 460 19.55 -7.78 0.93
CA ARG A 460 20.74 -7.46 0.12
C ARG A 460 21.89 -6.96 1.00
N GLY A 461 21.63 -6.12 1.99
CA GLY A 461 22.65 -5.69 2.95
C GLY A 461 23.20 -6.82 3.82
N GLU A 462 22.36 -7.76 4.27
CA GLU A 462 22.84 -8.94 5.00
C GLU A 462 23.68 -9.86 4.09
N ARG A 463 23.46 -9.82 2.78
CA ARG A 463 24.29 -10.48 1.75
C ARG A 463 25.53 -9.68 1.33
N GLY A 464 25.76 -8.51 1.92
CA GLY A 464 26.96 -7.70 1.72
C GLY A 464 26.85 -6.61 0.64
N GLU A 465 25.63 -6.26 0.23
CA GLU A 465 25.40 -5.16 -0.70
C GLU A 465 24.96 -3.87 0.02
N ASP A 466 25.81 -2.84 -0.05
CA ASP A 466 25.56 -1.55 0.60
C ASP A 466 24.64 -0.66 -0.24
N LEU A 467 23.33 -0.85 -0.10
CA LEU A 467 22.31 0.02 -0.69
C LEU A 467 21.95 1.17 0.25
N TYR A 468 22.32 2.39 -0.12
CA TYR A 468 21.97 3.60 0.63
C TYR A 468 21.88 4.81 -0.30
N GLY A 469 21.08 5.81 0.08
CA GLY A 469 20.95 7.05 -0.68
C GLY A 469 20.35 6.84 -2.07
N VAL A 470 19.49 5.84 -2.21
CA VAL A 470 18.80 5.47 -3.46
C VAL A 470 17.29 5.41 -3.25
N PHE A 471 16.55 5.73 -4.31
CA PHE A 471 15.14 5.39 -4.46
C PHE A 471 15.03 4.10 -5.26
N LEU A 472 14.48 3.05 -4.66
CA LEU A 472 14.34 1.74 -5.27
C LEU A 472 12.93 1.58 -5.85
N LYS A 473 12.86 1.20 -7.12
CA LYS A 473 11.62 0.82 -7.81
C LYS A 473 11.85 -0.49 -8.52
N ASN A 474 10.98 -1.46 -8.28
CA ASN A 474 11.13 -2.81 -8.85
C ASN A 474 12.51 -3.42 -8.53
N PHE A 475 12.98 -3.27 -7.28
CA PHE A 475 14.27 -3.78 -6.78
C PHE A 475 15.54 -3.10 -7.33
N GLU A 476 15.40 -2.08 -8.19
CA GLU A 476 16.55 -1.38 -8.79
C GLU A 476 16.56 0.11 -8.44
N PRO A 477 17.76 0.74 -8.34
CA PRO A 477 17.86 2.19 -8.24
C PRO A 477 17.13 2.91 -9.37
N TYR A 478 16.36 3.92 -9.01
CA TYR A 478 15.52 4.68 -9.92
C TYR A 478 15.70 6.19 -9.69
N ALA A 479 15.30 6.98 -10.68
CA ALA A 479 15.42 8.43 -10.61
C ALA A 479 14.56 9.01 -9.48
N TRP A 480 15.12 9.99 -8.76
CA TRP A 480 14.48 10.73 -7.67
C TRP A 480 13.25 11.54 -8.08
#